data_AF-A0A834I887-F1
#
_entry.id   AF-A0A834I887-F1
#
_cell.length_a   1.000
_cell.length_b   1.000
_cell.length_c   1.000
_cell.angle_alpha   90.00
_cell.angle_beta   90.00
_cell.angle_gamma   90.00
#
_symmetry.space_group_name_H-M   'P 1'
#
loop_
_entity.id
_entity.type
_entity.pdbx_description
1 polymer ?
#
loop_
_entity_poly.entity_id
_entity_poly.type
_entity_poly.pdbx_seq_one_letter_code
_entity_poly.pdbx_strand_id
1 'polypeptide(L)'
;MRAVGLNTVETYVPWNLHELHPGSYDFGDGGSDFEEFLDIKKFLTLAQEEDLFVILRPGPYICAEWDFGGLPSWLLRNSSMKIRTNDSVYINYVSKYFKVLLGLIEPLQFTKGGSIIAVQIENEYGHIRNEDKSYLRSIIQILRDNNVVELLFTSDTLKSKTAGALPGEYLMTANFNDDAKSNLDTLKTYQSNKPNMVMEYYAGWYDQINEEHNTLDLATYKRVYTDILTYPASVNIYMFVGGTNFGFTAGASDASSDMNNAGLQPVTTSYDYDAPISECGDLTDKYFATADMIGNYSRQKLDLSIGPIDPNRTSYRDIEIKEQILLSEIINNFTDIIESENVMPMELLPINNNSGQNFGYVVYRKKYINLTANAVLKISGYVRDHVLVLVNDLLINPVLSHPDDLNKFGFWRLKDSTIVLTDKDIENATVDLVVENNSRNNYGSLDQFQQYKGLTDDVFIDNEPIRNWQIMPLEFKKSWNLQLSGWHPIITKEATPALYRVSLHRLRHFVKFLQN
;
A
#
# COMPACT_ATOMS: atom_id res chain seq x y z
N MET A 1 16.00 -11.02 -12.65
CA MET A 1 15.35 -10.38 -13.83
C MET A 1 16.21 -10.49 -15.09
N ARG A 2 17.39 -9.87 -15.16
CA ARG A 2 18.28 -9.93 -16.35
C ARG A 2 18.56 -11.36 -16.85
N ALA A 3 18.82 -12.28 -15.92
CA ALA A 3 19.15 -13.68 -16.19
C ALA A 3 18.11 -14.48 -17.01
N VAL A 4 16.82 -14.09 -17.03
CA VAL A 4 15.81 -14.75 -17.89
C VAL A 4 15.68 -14.12 -19.26
N GLY A 5 16.49 -13.10 -19.57
CA GLY A 5 16.44 -12.37 -20.83
C GLY A 5 15.50 -11.16 -20.82
N LEU A 6 14.99 -10.74 -19.67
CA LEU A 6 14.37 -9.41 -19.57
C LEU A 6 15.43 -8.35 -19.90
N ASN A 7 15.01 -7.34 -20.66
CA ASN A 7 15.85 -6.20 -21.05
C ASN A 7 15.41 -4.90 -20.36
N THR A 8 14.32 -4.94 -19.61
CA THR A 8 13.69 -3.77 -18.98
C THR A 8 13.14 -4.19 -17.62
N VAL A 9 13.30 -3.33 -16.62
CA VAL A 9 12.56 -3.37 -15.36
C VAL A 9 11.56 -2.22 -15.34
N GLU A 10 10.40 -2.45 -14.75
CA GLU A 10 9.39 -1.43 -14.53
C GLU A 10 9.25 -1.21 -13.02
N THR A 11 9.06 0.04 -12.58
CA THR A 11 8.73 0.32 -11.18
C THR A 11 7.80 1.52 -11.00
N TYR A 12 6.93 1.41 -10.00
CA TYR A 12 6.16 2.51 -9.43
C TYR A 12 6.97 3.36 -8.44
N VAL A 13 6.46 4.54 -8.09
CA VAL A 13 7.05 5.41 -7.06
C VAL A 13 5.97 5.82 -6.03
N PRO A 14 5.95 5.25 -4.81
CA PRO A 14 4.90 5.51 -3.82
C PRO A 14 5.08 6.88 -3.15
N TRP A 15 4.32 7.88 -3.58
CA TRP A 15 4.40 9.25 -3.06
C TRP A 15 4.24 9.31 -1.53
N ASN A 16 3.34 8.50 -0.96
CA ASN A 16 3.06 8.49 0.48
C ASN A 16 4.28 8.19 1.36
N LEU A 17 5.25 7.39 0.90
CA LEU A 17 6.50 7.16 1.62
C LEU A 17 7.55 8.22 1.30
N HIS A 18 7.64 8.66 0.06
CA HIS A 18 8.60 9.70 -0.33
C HIS A 18 8.25 11.08 0.23
N GLU A 19 7.00 11.34 0.63
CA GLU A 19 6.54 12.57 1.28
C GLU A 19 5.56 12.26 2.41
N LEU A 20 6.03 11.55 3.45
CA LEU A 20 5.22 11.19 4.64
C LEU A 20 4.57 12.41 5.31
N HIS A 21 5.20 13.57 5.21
CA HIS A 21 4.68 14.86 5.68
C HIS A 21 4.86 15.90 4.57
N PRO A 22 3.92 16.86 4.40
CA PRO A 22 4.01 17.86 3.35
C PRO A 22 5.34 18.62 3.37
N GLY A 23 6.08 18.56 2.26
CA GLY A 23 7.38 19.20 2.06
C GLY A 23 8.57 18.49 2.71
N SER A 24 8.37 17.33 3.35
CA SER A 24 9.43 16.51 3.94
C SER A 24 9.64 15.26 3.10
N TYR A 25 10.77 15.21 2.38
CA TYR A 25 11.03 14.15 1.43
C TYR A 25 12.06 13.13 1.94
N ASP A 26 11.87 11.87 1.61
CA ASP A 26 12.84 10.80 1.85
C ASP A 26 13.14 10.04 0.55
N PHE A 27 14.41 10.05 0.15
CA PHE A 27 14.93 9.33 -1.01
C PHE A 27 16.19 8.52 -0.65
N GLY A 28 16.24 7.96 0.58
CA GLY A 28 17.36 7.13 1.04
C GLY A 28 18.14 7.70 2.23
N ASP A 29 17.83 8.92 2.64
CA ASP A 29 18.56 9.68 3.67
C ASP A 29 17.65 10.61 4.50
N GLY A 30 16.33 10.43 4.42
CA GLY A 30 15.34 11.27 5.11
C GLY A 30 15.07 10.88 6.57
N GLY A 31 15.63 9.77 7.06
CA GLY A 31 15.46 9.32 8.44
C GLY A 31 14.10 8.68 8.74
N SER A 32 13.31 8.31 7.72
CA SER A 32 12.07 7.57 7.93
C SER A 32 12.35 6.09 8.23
N ASP A 33 11.34 5.39 8.76
CA ASP A 33 11.46 3.95 9.04
C ASP A 33 11.67 3.10 7.77
N PHE A 34 11.38 3.65 6.59
CA PHE A 34 11.52 3.00 5.29
C PHE A 34 12.70 3.53 4.47
N GLU A 35 13.55 4.42 5.01
CA GLU A 35 14.60 5.13 4.25
C GLU A 35 15.44 4.19 3.35
N GLU A 36 15.80 3.01 3.85
CA GLU A 36 16.62 2.02 3.12
C GLU A 36 15.97 1.52 1.81
N PHE A 37 14.63 1.60 1.71
CA PHE A 37 13.85 1.20 0.54
C PHE A 37 13.51 2.35 -0.41
N LEU A 38 13.78 3.61 -0.01
CA LEU A 38 13.33 4.80 -0.73
C LEU A 38 14.41 5.45 -1.61
N ASP A 39 15.62 4.88 -1.68
CA ASP A 39 16.66 5.34 -2.61
C ASP A 39 16.38 4.91 -4.06
N ILE A 40 15.42 5.61 -4.67
CA ILE A 40 15.00 5.39 -6.06
C ILE A 40 16.17 5.63 -7.03
N LYS A 41 17.04 6.59 -6.76
CA LYS A 41 18.19 6.89 -7.62
C LYS A 41 19.15 5.70 -7.67
N LYS A 42 19.43 5.09 -6.52
CA LYS A 42 20.24 3.88 -6.42
C LYS A 42 19.60 2.70 -7.14
N PHE A 43 18.29 2.48 -6.96
CA PHE A 43 17.57 1.42 -7.68
C PHE A 43 17.69 1.57 -9.21
N LEU A 44 17.45 2.78 -9.72
CA LEU A 44 17.52 3.07 -11.15
C LEU A 44 18.94 2.97 -11.72
N THR A 45 19.95 3.38 -10.92
CA THR A 45 21.36 3.22 -11.28
C THR A 45 21.76 1.75 -11.31
N LEU A 46 21.32 0.96 -10.33
CA LEU A 46 21.56 -0.49 -10.30
C LEU A 46 20.93 -1.19 -11.51
N ALA A 47 19.71 -0.80 -11.91
CA ALA A 47 19.11 -1.33 -13.13
C ALA A 47 19.97 -1.05 -14.37
N GLN A 48 20.57 0.14 -14.46
CA GLN A 48 21.50 0.47 -15.54
C GLN A 48 22.79 -0.37 -15.49
N GLU A 49 23.37 -0.55 -14.30
CA GLU A 49 24.56 -1.38 -14.08
C GLU A 49 24.33 -2.85 -14.45
N GLU A 50 23.11 -3.34 -14.24
CA GLU A 50 22.64 -4.68 -14.61
C GLU A 50 22.17 -4.78 -16.07
N ASP A 51 22.43 -3.76 -16.90
CA ASP A 51 22.08 -3.70 -18.33
C ASP A 51 20.57 -3.89 -18.59
N LEU A 52 19.76 -3.22 -17.76
CA LEU A 52 18.31 -3.13 -17.90
C LEU A 52 17.91 -1.68 -18.22
N PHE A 53 17.03 -1.52 -19.21
CA PHE A 53 16.25 -0.30 -19.34
C PHE A 53 15.26 -0.16 -18.18
N VAL A 54 14.76 1.04 -17.97
CA VAL A 54 13.71 1.31 -17.00
C VAL A 54 12.48 1.92 -17.66
N ILE A 55 11.32 1.38 -17.33
CA ILE A 55 10.03 2.06 -17.48
C ILE A 55 9.65 2.58 -16.10
N LEU A 56 9.47 3.90 -15.96
CA LEU A 56 9.12 4.50 -14.68
C LEU A 56 7.62 4.87 -14.65
N ARG A 57 6.94 4.50 -13.57
CA ARG A 57 5.54 4.87 -13.34
C ARG A 57 5.43 5.73 -12.08
N PRO A 58 5.74 7.04 -12.18
CA PRO A 58 5.91 7.90 -11.00
C PRO A 58 4.59 8.30 -10.30
N GLY A 59 3.44 7.86 -10.79
CA GLY A 59 2.14 8.23 -10.25
C GLY A 59 1.58 9.53 -10.84
N PRO A 60 0.99 10.45 -10.03
CA PRO A 60 1.10 10.54 -8.56
C PRO A 60 0.30 9.48 -7.79
N TYR A 61 -0.70 8.87 -8.44
CA TYR A 61 -1.42 7.70 -7.94
C TYR A 61 -0.95 6.46 -8.71
N ILE A 62 -0.70 5.37 -8.00
CA ILE A 62 -0.12 4.13 -8.55
C ILE A 62 -1.01 2.90 -8.39
N CYS A 63 -2.11 2.95 -7.62
CA CYS A 63 -2.87 1.76 -7.22
C CYS A 63 -1.96 0.74 -6.51
N ALA A 64 -1.46 -0.26 -7.24
CA ALA A 64 -0.41 -1.18 -6.84
C ALA A 64 -0.67 -1.96 -5.54
N GLU A 65 -1.95 -2.14 -5.19
CA GLU A 65 -2.36 -2.73 -3.92
C GLU A 65 -1.71 -2.09 -2.68
N TRP A 66 -1.33 -0.83 -2.80
CA TRP A 66 -0.54 -0.09 -1.81
C TRP A 66 -1.41 0.93 -1.07
N ASP A 67 -1.10 1.25 0.19
CA ASP A 67 -1.93 2.15 1.01
C ASP A 67 -2.26 3.44 0.25
N PHE A 68 -3.56 3.69 0.14
CA PHE A 68 -4.15 4.83 -0.57
C PHE A 68 -3.69 5.02 -2.02
N GLY A 69 -3.28 3.93 -2.68
CA GLY A 69 -2.76 3.94 -4.04
C GLY A 69 -1.47 4.75 -4.18
N GLY A 70 -0.67 4.81 -3.11
CA GLY A 70 0.56 5.59 -3.05
C GLY A 70 0.35 7.07 -2.76
N LEU A 71 -0.88 7.54 -2.55
CA LEU A 71 -1.15 8.93 -2.20
C LEU A 71 -0.93 9.20 -0.71
N PRO A 72 -0.31 10.31 -0.30
CA PRO A 72 -0.16 10.62 1.11
C PRO A 72 -1.50 10.90 1.80
N SER A 73 -1.71 10.33 3.00
CA SER A 73 -2.99 10.50 3.73
C SER A 73 -3.24 11.94 4.18
N TRP A 74 -2.20 12.75 4.34
CA TRP A 74 -2.33 14.17 4.67
C TRP A 74 -3.11 14.97 3.61
N LEU A 75 -3.27 14.45 2.39
CA LEU A 75 -4.18 15.02 1.38
C LEU A 75 -5.63 15.07 1.88
N LEU A 76 -6.05 14.10 2.71
CA LEU A 76 -7.41 14.02 3.26
C LEU A 76 -7.75 15.20 4.17
N ARG A 77 -6.75 15.93 4.69
CA ARG A 77 -7.00 17.10 5.55
C ARG A 77 -7.79 18.21 4.86
N ASN A 78 -7.72 18.29 3.54
CA ASN A 78 -8.59 19.17 2.77
C ASN A 78 -9.77 18.36 2.21
N SER A 79 -10.84 18.27 2.99
CA SER A 79 -12.06 17.52 2.61
C SER A 79 -12.75 18.02 1.34
N SER A 80 -12.47 19.25 0.90
CA SER A 80 -13.03 19.82 -0.34
C SER A 80 -12.20 19.49 -1.59
N MET A 81 -10.97 19.01 -1.42
CA MET A 81 -10.06 18.71 -2.51
C MET A 81 -10.49 17.44 -3.25
N LYS A 82 -10.50 17.53 -4.58
CA LYS A 82 -10.82 16.38 -5.44
C LYS A 82 -9.55 15.73 -5.96
N ILE A 83 -9.13 14.68 -5.27
CA ILE A 83 -7.98 13.83 -5.63
C ILE A 83 -8.19 13.23 -7.03
N ARG A 84 -7.09 13.12 -7.80
CA ARG A 84 -7.08 12.64 -9.19
C ARG A 84 -8.04 13.41 -10.12
N THR A 85 -8.11 14.73 -9.93
CA THR A 85 -8.80 15.64 -10.83
C THR A 85 -7.94 16.88 -11.09
N ASN A 86 -8.42 17.80 -11.94
CA ASN A 86 -7.73 19.07 -12.19
C ASN A 86 -7.98 20.14 -11.10
N ASP A 87 -8.30 19.70 -9.87
CA ASP A 87 -8.38 20.58 -8.70
C ASP A 87 -7.05 21.29 -8.47
N SER A 88 -7.08 22.62 -8.40
CA SER A 88 -5.87 23.44 -8.31
C SER A 88 -5.01 23.15 -7.06
N VAL A 89 -5.63 22.75 -5.95
CA VAL A 89 -4.91 22.44 -4.72
C VAL A 89 -4.22 21.10 -4.87
N TYR A 90 -4.91 20.09 -5.41
CA TYR A 90 -4.34 18.78 -5.69
C TYR A 90 -3.18 18.87 -6.69
N ILE A 91 -3.39 19.55 -7.83
CA ILE A 91 -2.36 19.76 -8.86
C ILE A 91 -1.13 20.48 -8.30
N ASN A 92 -1.32 21.45 -7.39
CA ASN A 92 -0.21 22.13 -6.74
C ASN A 92 0.63 21.19 -5.84
N TYR A 93 -0.01 20.27 -5.11
CA TYR A 93 0.72 19.25 -4.34
C TYR A 93 1.47 18.28 -5.25
N VAL A 94 0.81 17.77 -6.30
CA VAL A 94 1.44 16.89 -7.30
C VAL A 94 2.64 17.58 -7.94
N SER A 95 2.50 18.86 -8.34
CA SER A 95 3.58 19.63 -8.95
C SER A 95 4.79 19.80 -8.03
N LYS A 96 4.58 20.02 -6.72
CA LYS A 96 5.66 20.11 -5.74
C LYS A 96 6.40 18.79 -5.58
N TYR A 97 5.67 17.70 -5.40
CA TYR A 97 6.24 16.36 -5.29
C TYR A 97 7.04 15.99 -6.56
N PHE A 98 6.42 16.14 -7.73
CA PHE A 98 7.06 15.84 -9.01
C PHE A 98 8.27 16.72 -9.26
N LYS A 99 8.28 17.99 -8.83
CA LYS A 99 9.47 18.83 -8.96
C LYS A 99 10.68 18.24 -8.23
N VAL A 100 10.47 17.65 -7.05
CA VAL A 100 11.55 17.01 -6.28
C VAL A 100 11.93 15.67 -6.92
N LEU A 101 10.96 14.77 -7.11
CA LEU A 101 11.20 13.44 -7.69
C LEU A 101 11.85 13.54 -9.07
N LEU A 102 11.25 14.30 -9.99
CA LEU A 102 11.70 14.40 -11.38
C LEU A 102 13.06 15.07 -11.49
N GLY A 103 13.39 16.02 -10.61
CA GLY A 103 14.73 16.61 -10.55
C GLY A 103 15.82 15.59 -10.17
N LEU A 104 15.49 14.61 -9.31
CA LEU A 104 16.43 13.54 -8.93
C LEU A 104 16.68 12.54 -10.06
N ILE A 105 15.62 12.19 -10.80
CA ILE A 105 15.70 11.19 -11.87
C ILE A 105 16.00 11.79 -13.24
N GLU A 106 15.95 13.12 -13.39
CA GLU A 106 16.18 13.81 -14.67
C GLU A 106 17.47 13.31 -15.36
N PRO A 107 18.62 13.18 -14.68
CA PRO A 107 19.86 12.72 -15.30
C PRO A 107 19.85 11.24 -15.70
N LEU A 108 18.89 10.46 -15.20
CA LEU A 108 18.77 9.01 -15.44
C LEU A 108 17.89 8.68 -16.66
N GLN A 109 17.40 9.70 -17.37
CA GLN A 109 16.76 9.54 -18.67
C GLN A 109 17.74 8.98 -19.70
N PHE A 110 17.26 8.09 -20.56
CA PHE A 110 18.07 7.41 -21.58
C PHE A 110 18.73 8.39 -22.55
N THR A 111 18.01 9.42 -22.98
CA THR A 111 18.52 10.52 -23.81
C THR A 111 19.62 11.35 -23.13
N LYS A 112 19.78 11.21 -21.80
CA LYS A 112 20.81 11.86 -20.98
C LYS A 112 21.88 10.88 -20.49
N GLY A 113 21.85 9.64 -20.97
CA GLY A 113 22.84 8.59 -20.67
C GLY A 113 22.46 7.67 -19.51
N GLY A 114 21.23 7.76 -18.98
CA GLY A 114 20.71 6.82 -17.98
C GLY A 114 19.95 5.64 -18.59
N SER A 115 19.12 4.97 -17.78
CA SER A 115 18.36 3.77 -18.17
C SER A 115 16.87 4.01 -18.45
N ILE A 116 16.28 5.16 -18.06
CA ILE A 116 14.83 5.40 -18.18
C ILE A 116 14.46 5.69 -19.64
N ILE A 117 13.68 4.81 -20.26
CA ILE A 117 13.27 4.91 -21.67
C ILE A 117 11.81 5.35 -21.87
N ALA A 118 10.99 5.22 -20.83
CA ALA A 118 9.59 5.62 -20.88
C ALA A 118 9.07 5.99 -19.49
N VAL A 119 8.10 6.89 -19.45
CA VAL A 119 7.47 7.37 -18.22
C VAL A 119 5.95 7.33 -18.38
N GLN A 120 5.26 6.67 -17.44
CA GLN A 120 3.81 6.64 -17.44
C GLN A 120 3.23 7.94 -16.87
N ILE A 121 2.14 8.42 -17.47
CA ILE A 121 1.52 9.72 -17.12
C ILE A 121 0.69 9.63 -15.83
N GLU A 122 -0.14 8.61 -15.69
CA GLU A 122 -1.06 8.36 -14.56
C GLU A 122 -1.36 6.86 -14.57
N ASN A 123 -2.08 6.32 -13.60
CA ASN A 123 -2.36 4.89 -13.51
C ASN A 123 -3.85 4.53 -13.68
N GLU A 124 -4.17 3.79 -14.74
CA GLU A 124 -5.52 3.27 -15.01
C GLU A 124 -6.64 4.32 -14.82
N TYR A 125 -6.38 5.56 -15.26
CA TYR A 125 -7.29 6.69 -15.03
C TYR A 125 -8.69 6.45 -15.61
N GLY A 126 -8.81 5.59 -16.63
CA GLY A 126 -10.09 5.21 -17.22
C GLY A 126 -11.03 4.52 -16.22
N HIS A 127 -10.49 3.93 -15.15
CA HIS A 127 -11.30 3.34 -14.09
C HIS A 127 -12.10 4.38 -13.29
N ILE A 128 -11.62 5.63 -13.23
CA ILE A 128 -12.36 6.72 -12.56
C ILE A 128 -13.72 6.97 -13.23
N ARG A 129 -13.89 6.57 -14.51
CA ARG A 129 -15.07 6.85 -15.34
C ARG A 129 -15.36 8.34 -15.49
N ASN A 130 -14.32 9.17 -15.40
CA ASN A 130 -14.37 10.59 -15.73
C ASN A 130 -13.80 10.78 -17.15
N GLU A 131 -14.55 11.46 -18.02
CA GLU A 131 -14.10 11.78 -19.38
C GLU A 131 -13.26 13.05 -19.45
N ASP A 132 -13.14 13.82 -18.36
CA ASP A 132 -12.31 15.02 -18.33
C ASP A 132 -10.82 14.71 -18.44
N LYS A 133 -10.28 15.03 -19.62
CA LYS A 133 -8.87 14.87 -20.00
C LYS A 133 -7.97 15.99 -19.51
N SER A 134 -8.51 17.07 -18.96
CA SER A 134 -7.73 18.23 -18.51
C SER A 134 -6.71 17.83 -17.45
N TYR A 135 -7.09 16.94 -16.53
CA TYR A 135 -6.20 16.40 -15.50
C TYR A 135 -4.97 15.69 -16.11
N LEU A 136 -5.19 14.74 -17.04
CA LEU A 136 -4.07 14.04 -17.71
C LEU A 136 -3.13 15.03 -18.41
N ARG A 137 -3.68 16.06 -19.06
CA ARG A 137 -2.87 17.12 -19.70
C ARG A 137 -2.08 17.94 -18.68
N SER A 138 -2.63 18.21 -17.51
CA SER A 138 -1.90 18.87 -16.42
C SER A 138 -0.74 18.02 -15.91
N ILE A 139 -0.93 16.71 -15.74
CA ILE A 139 0.16 15.81 -15.34
C ILE A 139 1.27 15.78 -16.40
N ILE A 140 0.90 15.67 -17.68
CA ILE A 140 1.85 15.76 -18.80
C ILE A 140 2.62 17.08 -18.77
N GLN A 141 1.93 18.21 -18.54
CA GLN A 141 2.59 19.50 -18.46
C GLN A 141 3.61 19.53 -17.32
N ILE A 142 3.26 19.01 -16.14
CA ILE A 142 4.20 18.89 -15.01
C ILE A 142 5.42 18.03 -15.39
N LEU A 143 5.22 16.88 -16.05
CA LEU A 143 6.32 16.02 -16.51
C LEU A 143 7.24 16.79 -17.47
N ARG A 144 6.67 17.50 -18.46
CA ARG A 144 7.44 18.28 -19.45
C ARG A 144 8.15 19.49 -18.82
N ASP A 145 7.50 20.19 -17.91
CA ASP A 145 8.08 21.33 -17.18
C ASP A 145 9.27 20.93 -16.30
N ASN A 146 9.34 19.65 -15.91
CA ASN A 146 10.47 19.05 -15.19
C ASN A 146 11.38 18.23 -16.11
N ASN A 147 11.49 18.62 -17.39
CA ASN A 147 12.44 18.09 -18.37
C ASN A 147 12.34 16.57 -18.63
N VAL A 148 11.17 15.96 -18.43
CA VAL A 148 10.93 14.60 -18.92
C VAL A 148 10.76 14.65 -20.43
N VAL A 149 11.71 14.07 -21.17
CA VAL A 149 11.75 14.06 -22.64
C VAL A 149 11.46 12.69 -23.24
N GLU A 150 11.52 11.64 -22.42
CA GLU A 150 11.29 10.26 -22.85
C GLU A 150 9.85 9.99 -23.30
N LEU A 151 9.62 8.77 -23.81
CA LEU A 151 8.32 8.31 -24.25
C LEU A 151 7.30 8.39 -23.11
N LEU A 152 6.26 9.21 -23.28
CA LEU A 152 5.12 9.27 -22.37
C LEU A 152 4.00 8.35 -22.86
N PHE A 153 3.39 7.62 -21.94
CA PHE A 153 2.31 6.68 -22.24
C PHE A 153 1.26 6.60 -21.12
N THR A 154 0.10 6.01 -21.45
CA THR A 154 -0.94 5.63 -20.48
C THR A 154 -1.16 4.13 -20.52
N SER A 155 -1.71 3.58 -19.43
CA SER A 155 -1.99 2.16 -19.26
C SER A 155 -3.37 2.02 -18.61
N ASP A 156 -4.22 1.21 -19.23
CA ASP A 156 -5.59 0.95 -18.79
C ASP A 156 -6.02 -0.45 -19.24
N THR A 157 -6.96 -1.07 -18.53
CA THR A 157 -7.76 -2.15 -19.13
C THR A 157 -8.57 -1.64 -20.32
N LEU A 158 -8.73 -2.47 -21.36
CA LEU A 158 -9.49 -2.08 -22.56
C LEU A 158 -11.00 -1.97 -22.34
N LYS A 159 -11.50 -2.41 -21.18
CA LYS A 159 -12.89 -2.15 -20.74
C LYS A 159 -13.17 -0.65 -20.61
N SER A 160 -12.15 0.13 -20.23
CA SER A 160 -12.22 1.59 -20.12
C SER A 160 -12.15 2.31 -21.47
N LYS A 161 -12.00 1.57 -22.58
CA LYS A 161 -11.83 2.10 -23.94
C LYS A 161 -10.70 3.13 -23.97
N THR A 162 -11.02 4.41 -24.17
CA THR A 162 -10.08 5.52 -24.24
C THR A 162 -10.22 6.49 -23.06
N ALA A 163 -10.99 6.15 -22.02
CA ALA A 163 -11.30 7.04 -20.89
C ALA A 163 -10.07 7.43 -20.05
N GLY A 164 -9.04 6.59 -19.98
CA GLY A 164 -7.77 6.89 -19.31
C GLY A 164 -6.65 7.39 -20.22
N ALA A 165 -6.90 7.48 -21.53
CA ALA A 165 -5.87 7.73 -22.53
C ALA A 165 -6.06 9.04 -23.29
N LEU A 166 -5.07 9.39 -24.11
CA LEU A 166 -5.11 10.49 -25.09
C LEU A 166 -4.76 9.93 -26.49
N PRO A 167 -5.70 9.22 -27.15
CA PRO A 167 -5.46 8.60 -28.45
C PRO A 167 -4.99 9.61 -29.49
N GLY A 168 -4.05 9.21 -30.35
CA GLY A 168 -3.41 10.09 -31.32
C GLY A 168 -2.26 10.92 -30.72
N GLU A 169 -2.38 11.42 -29.49
CA GLU A 169 -1.36 12.24 -28.83
C GLU A 169 -0.25 11.38 -28.20
N TYR A 170 -0.61 10.47 -27.28
CA TYR A 170 0.35 9.65 -26.52
C TYR A 170 0.19 8.16 -26.79
N LEU A 171 1.20 7.35 -26.44
CA LEU A 171 1.11 5.90 -26.58
C LEU A 171 0.09 5.35 -25.58
N MET A 172 -0.82 4.50 -26.05
CA MET A 172 -1.71 3.76 -25.19
C MET A 172 -1.14 2.36 -24.97
N THR A 173 -1.28 1.81 -23.78
CA THR A 173 -0.90 0.42 -23.46
C THR A 173 -2.07 -0.25 -22.77
N ALA A 174 -2.07 -1.59 -22.73
CA ALA A 174 -3.19 -2.37 -22.22
C ALA A 174 -2.78 -3.25 -21.04
N ASN A 175 -3.74 -3.48 -20.14
CA ASN A 175 -3.58 -4.36 -18.98
C ASN A 175 -4.59 -5.50 -19.05
N PHE A 176 -4.12 -6.74 -18.93
CA PHE A 176 -4.95 -7.95 -18.99
C PHE A 176 -4.15 -9.21 -18.62
N ASN A 177 -4.85 -10.30 -18.32
CA ASN A 177 -4.28 -11.64 -18.11
C ASN A 177 -5.00 -12.73 -18.91
N ASP A 178 -5.90 -12.37 -19.80
CA ASP A 178 -6.65 -13.27 -20.67
C ASP A 178 -6.84 -12.66 -22.07
N ASP A 179 -7.35 -13.48 -23.00
CA ASP A 179 -7.76 -13.09 -24.36
C ASP A 179 -6.79 -12.14 -25.09
N ALA A 180 -5.47 -12.38 -24.94
CA ALA A 180 -4.41 -11.46 -25.35
C ALA A 180 -4.56 -10.96 -26.79
N LYS A 181 -4.86 -11.86 -27.74
CA LYS A 181 -5.06 -11.48 -29.15
C LYS A 181 -6.23 -10.50 -29.34
N SER A 182 -7.36 -10.75 -28.70
CA SER A 182 -8.55 -9.88 -28.79
C SER A 182 -8.28 -8.50 -28.20
N ASN A 183 -7.63 -8.48 -27.03
CA ASN A 183 -7.20 -7.24 -26.39
C ASN A 183 -6.22 -6.47 -27.29
N LEU A 184 -5.17 -7.11 -27.81
CA LEU A 184 -4.20 -6.46 -28.69
C LEU A 184 -4.80 -5.98 -30.02
N ASP A 185 -5.73 -6.74 -30.61
CA ASP A 185 -6.46 -6.31 -31.81
C ASP A 185 -7.30 -5.07 -31.52
N THR A 186 -7.94 -5.00 -30.35
CA THR A 186 -8.71 -3.82 -29.92
C THR A 186 -7.80 -2.62 -29.66
N LEU A 187 -6.68 -2.80 -28.95
CA LEU A 187 -5.68 -1.76 -28.74
C LEU A 187 -5.20 -1.16 -30.08
N LYS A 188 -4.94 -2.02 -31.07
CA LYS A 188 -4.54 -1.61 -32.41
C LYS A 188 -5.60 -0.77 -33.12
N THR A 189 -6.90 -0.96 -32.87
CA THR A 189 -7.95 -0.11 -33.44
C THR A 189 -7.90 1.32 -32.93
N TYR A 190 -7.44 1.54 -31.69
CA TYR A 190 -7.31 2.86 -31.10
C TYR A 190 -6.04 3.61 -31.53
N GLN A 191 -5.01 2.90 -31.97
CA GLN A 191 -3.70 3.48 -32.32
C GLN A 191 -2.95 2.67 -33.40
N SER A 192 -3.56 2.52 -34.57
CA SER A 192 -3.06 1.65 -35.65
C SER A 192 -1.64 1.96 -36.15
N ASN A 193 -1.11 3.14 -35.87
CA ASN A 193 0.22 3.62 -36.24
C ASN A 193 1.24 3.64 -35.10
N LYS A 194 0.91 3.09 -33.92
CA LYS A 194 1.79 3.02 -32.74
C LYS A 194 2.08 1.55 -32.36
N PRO A 195 3.20 1.26 -31.67
CA PRO A 195 3.48 -0.10 -31.20
C PRO A 195 2.42 -0.56 -30.19
N ASN A 196 2.18 -1.88 -30.14
CA ASN A 196 1.36 -2.47 -29.09
C ASN A 196 2.24 -2.81 -27.88
N MET A 197 1.71 -2.59 -26.68
CA MET A 197 2.36 -3.02 -25.46
C MET A 197 1.31 -3.42 -24.43
N VAL A 198 1.56 -4.55 -23.79
CA VAL A 198 0.88 -4.96 -22.56
C VAL A 198 1.70 -4.39 -21.41
N MET A 199 1.19 -3.37 -20.72
CA MET A 199 1.92 -2.75 -19.62
C MET A 199 1.76 -3.52 -18.32
N GLU A 200 0.64 -4.20 -18.14
CA GLU A 200 0.45 -5.14 -17.03
C GLU A 200 -0.11 -6.44 -17.58
N TYR A 201 0.78 -7.40 -17.81
CA TYR A 201 0.37 -8.79 -17.93
C TYR A 201 0.30 -9.39 -16.52
N TYR A 202 -0.92 -9.57 -15.98
CA TYR A 202 -1.09 -10.11 -14.63
C TYR A 202 -0.69 -11.60 -14.58
N ALA A 203 0.52 -11.89 -14.09
CA ALA A 203 1.14 -13.22 -14.07
C ALA A 203 0.69 -14.12 -12.90
N GLY A 204 -0.12 -13.55 -12.03
CA GLY A 204 -0.76 -14.12 -10.86
C GLY A 204 -1.71 -13.07 -10.28
N TRP A 205 -1.93 -13.06 -8.97
CA TRP A 205 -2.80 -12.09 -8.33
C TRP A 205 -2.42 -11.92 -6.85
N TYR A 206 -2.81 -10.79 -6.25
CA TYR A 206 -2.60 -10.53 -4.83
C TYR A 206 -3.68 -11.20 -3.96
N ASP A 207 -3.39 -11.30 -2.66
CA ASP A 207 -4.32 -11.89 -1.68
C ASP A 207 -4.93 -10.86 -0.74
N GLN A 208 -6.12 -11.18 -0.25
CA GLN A 208 -6.82 -10.45 0.80
C GLN A 208 -6.88 -11.29 2.09
N ILE A 209 -7.00 -10.64 3.25
CA ILE A 209 -6.91 -11.28 4.58
C ILE A 209 -7.91 -12.45 4.81
N ASN A 210 -8.99 -12.55 4.04
CA ASN A 210 -10.00 -13.61 4.19
C ASN A 210 -10.27 -14.39 2.90
N GLU A 211 -9.30 -14.46 2.01
CA GLU A 211 -9.39 -15.21 0.76
C GLU A 211 -8.40 -16.37 0.74
N GLU A 212 -8.66 -17.35 -0.11
CA GLU A 212 -7.65 -18.38 -0.42
C GLU A 212 -6.53 -17.76 -1.26
N HIS A 213 -5.32 -18.28 -1.11
CA HIS A 213 -4.16 -17.83 -1.86
C HIS A 213 -4.41 -17.94 -3.37
N ASN A 214 -4.34 -16.81 -4.06
CA ASN A 214 -4.56 -16.73 -5.48
C ASN A 214 -3.36 -17.30 -6.23
N THR A 215 -3.64 -18.21 -7.16
CA THR A 215 -2.63 -18.79 -8.05
C THR A 215 -3.10 -18.74 -9.49
N LEU A 216 -2.15 -18.60 -10.40
CA LEU A 216 -2.35 -18.74 -11.85
C LEU A 216 -1.59 -19.97 -12.32
N ASP A 217 -2.32 -20.96 -12.82
CA ASP A 217 -1.70 -22.20 -13.27
C ASP A 217 -0.70 -21.94 -14.43
N LEU A 218 0.36 -22.75 -14.45
CA LEU A 218 1.47 -22.59 -15.40
C LEU A 218 1.02 -22.72 -16.86
N ALA A 219 -0.02 -23.51 -17.16
CA ALA A 219 -0.50 -23.69 -18.52
C ALA A 219 -1.21 -22.43 -19.03
N THR A 220 -2.05 -21.82 -18.19
CA THR A 220 -2.68 -20.52 -18.48
C THR A 220 -1.63 -19.43 -18.63
N TYR A 221 -0.64 -19.37 -17.71
CA TYR A 221 0.48 -18.43 -17.82
C TYR A 221 1.19 -18.55 -19.17
N LYS A 222 1.65 -19.75 -19.53
CA LYS A 222 2.34 -20.01 -20.81
C LYS A 222 1.49 -19.67 -22.03
N ARG A 223 0.19 -19.99 -21.99
CA ARG A 223 -0.71 -19.74 -23.12
C ARG A 223 -0.85 -18.25 -23.39
N VAL A 224 -1.19 -17.46 -22.37
CA VAL A 224 -1.40 -16.01 -22.51
C VAL A 224 -0.10 -15.33 -22.90
N TYR A 225 1.02 -15.71 -22.27
CA TYR A 225 2.31 -15.14 -22.61
C TYR A 225 2.76 -15.49 -24.04
N THR A 226 2.46 -16.70 -24.53
CA THR A 226 2.71 -17.09 -25.93
C THR A 226 1.89 -16.25 -26.90
N ASP A 227 0.61 -16.03 -26.61
CA ASP A 227 -0.27 -15.22 -27.45
C ASP A 227 0.25 -13.76 -27.54
N ILE A 228 0.81 -13.23 -26.46
CA ILE A 228 1.44 -11.90 -26.46
C ILE A 228 2.75 -11.91 -27.27
N LEU A 229 3.65 -12.86 -27.03
CA LEU A 229 4.98 -12.93 -27.68
C LEU A 229 4.90 -13.21 -29.19
N THR A 230 3.85 -13.88 -29.64
CA THR A 230 3.59 -14.14 -31.07
C THR A 230 2.88 -12.98 -31.77
N TYR A 231 2.32 -12.05 -31.01
CA TYR A 231 1.81 -10.77 -31.53
C TYR A 231 2.96 -9.77 -31.68
N PRO A 232 2.91 -8.80 -32.62
CA PRO A 232 3.86 -7.68 -32.66
C PRO A 232 3.61 -6.70 -31.49
N ALA A 233 3.89 -7.13 -30.27
CA ALA A 233 3.71 -6.38 -29.04
C ALA A 233 4.95 -6.48 -28.12
N SER A 234 5.12 -5.47 -27.25
CA SER A 234 5.96 -5.54 -26.05
C SER A 234 5.12 -5.97 -24.85
N VAL A 235 5.77 -6.39 -23.77
CA VAL A 235 5.10 -6.90 -22.57
C VAL A 235 5.91 -6.61 -21.32
N ASN A 236 5.23 -6.11 -20.29
CA ASN A 236 5.71 -6.03 -18.92
C ASN A 236 4.91 -7.02 -18.06
N ILE A 237 5.61 -7.81 -17.24
CA ILE A 237 5.05 -8.91 -16.45
C ILE A 237 4.77 -8.37 -15.05
N TYR A 238 3.49 -8.23 -14.69
CA TYR A 238 3.06 -7.73 -13.39
C TYR A 238 2.51 -8.89 -12.53
N MET A 239 3.09 -9.27 -11.41
CA MET A 239 4.45 -8.97 -10.96
C MET A 239 5.43 -10.01 -11.49
N PHE A 240 6.65 -9.59 -11.82
CA PHE A 240 7.76 -10.52 -12.04
C PHE A 240 8.38 -10.97 -10.70
N VAL A 241 8.45 -10.03 -9.75
CA VAL A 241 8.69 -10.25 -8.32
C VAL A 241 7.80 -9.26 -7.60
N GLY A 242 6.94 -9.72 -6.69
CA GLY A 242 6.04 -8.81 -5.96
C GLY A 242 6.63 -8.36 -4.63
N GLY A 243 7.09 -9.30 -3.79
CA GLY A 243 7.78 -8.98 -2.54
C GLY A 243 6.82 -8.88 -1.35
N THR A 244 6.97 -7.82 -0.54
CA THR A 244 6.29 -7.69 0.76
C THR A 244 5.80 -6.27 0.99
N ASN A 245 4.55 -6.14 1.43
CA ASN A 245 3.99 -4.91 1.99
C ASN A 245 4.43 -4.76 3.46
N PHE A 246 5.64 -4.27 3.70
CA PHE A 246 6.17 -4.12 5.06
C PHE A 246 5.41 -3.06 5.89
N GLY A 247 5.30 -3.28 7.19
CA GLY A 247 4.64 -2.34 8.10
C GLY A 247 3.15 -2.18 7.76
N PHE A 248 2.68 -0.94 7.64
CA PHE A 248 1.28 -0.58 7.37
C PHE A 248 1.06 -0.10 5.93
N THR A 249 1.82 -0.63 4.98
CA THR A 249 1.80 -0.13 3.59
C THR A 249 0.88 -0.89 2.65
N ALA A 250 0.31 -2.02 3.09
CA ALA A 250 -0.69 -2.73 2.31
C ALA A 250 -1.93 -1.83 2.11
N GLY A 251 -2.45 -1.82 0.89
CA GLY A 251 -3.72 -1.16 0.59
C GLY A 251 -4.92 -2.10 0.77
N ALA A 252 -6.05 -1.67 0.22
CA ALA A 252 -7.26 -2.47 0.13
C ALA A 252 -7.98 -2.23 -1.19
N SER A 253 -8.79 -3.19 -1.62
CA SER A 253 -9.91 -2.91 -2.51
C SER A 253 -11.17 -2.59 -1.70
N ASP A 254 -12.21 -2.09 -2.35
CA ASP A 254 -13.54 -1.94 -1.76
C ASP A 254 -14.59 -2.60 -2.66
N ALA A 255 -15.21 -3.67 -2.16
CA ALA A 255 -16.27 -4.40 -2.84
C ALA A 255 -17.60 -3.62 -2.87
N SER A 256 -17.71 -2.54 -2.09
CA SER A 256 -18.83 -1.62 -2.12
C SER A 256 -18.50 -0.41 -3.00
N SER A 257 -19.51 0.14 -3.67
CA SER A 257 -19.37 1.42 -4.38
C SER A 257 -19.53 2.64 -3.46
N ASP A 258 -19.76 2.42 -2.17
CA ASP A 258 -20.11 3.46 -1.21
C ASP A 258 -18.87 3.97 -0.47
N MET A 259 -18.90 5.21 0.02
CA MET A 259 -17.79 5.82 0.79
C MET A 259 -17.74 5.36 2.26
N ASN A 260 -18.47 4.30 2.59
CA ASN A 260 -18.78 3.94 3.97
C ASN A 260 -17.85 2.87 4.56
N ASN A 261 -16.88 2.37 3.76
CA ASN A 261 -15.85 1.41 4.16
C ASN A 261 -16.39 -0.02 4.41
N ALA A 262 -17.70 -0.28 4.24
CA ALA A 262 -18.30 -1.56 4.57
C ALA A 262 -17.83 -2.71 3.66
N GLY A 263 -17.41 -2.40 2.43
CA GLY A 263 -16.85 -3.35 1.48
C GLY A 263 -15.33 -3.46 1.51
N LEU A 264 -14.64 -2.82 2.46
CA LEU A 264 -13.17 -2.84 2.53
C LEU A 264 -12.64 -4.27 2.56
N GLN A 265 -11.63 -4.51 1.73
CA GLN A 265 -10.95 -5.78 1.54
C GLN A 265 -9.43 -5.56 1.64
N PRO A 266 -8.86 -5.60 2.86
CA PRO A 266 -7.44 -5.39 3.06
C PRO A 266 -6.59 -6.45 2.35
N VAL A 267 -5.55 -5.98 1.66
CA VAL A 267 -4.53 -6.82 1.04
C VAL A 267 -3.60 -7.37 2.13
N THR A 268 -3.10 -8.59 1.95
CA THR A 268 -2.18 -9.20 2.91
C THR A 268 -0.80 -8.54 2.91
N THR A 269 -0.01 -8.82 3.95
CA THR A 269 1.40 -8.41 4.03
C THR A 269 2.24 -9.03 2.91
N SER A 270 2.00 -10.30 2.57
CA SER A 270 2.68 -10.93 1.45
C SER A 270 2.20 -10.31 0.15
N TYR A 271 3.14 -9.92 -0.70
CA TYR A 271 2.86 -9.57 -2.08
C TYR A 271 3.56 -10.57 -3.00
N ASP A 272 3.60 -11.85 -2.62
CA ASP A 272 4.17 -12.94 -3.43
C ASP A 272 3.59 -12.97 -4.86
N TYR A 273 2.29 -12.69 -4.96
CA TYR A 273 1.55 -12.54 -6.21
C TYR A 273 1.47 -13.83 -7.04
N ASP A 274 1.95 -14.98 -6.55
CA ASP A 274 2.26 -16.16 -7.35
C ASP A 274 3.15 -15.78 -8.56
N ALA A 275 4.09 -14.88 -8.33
CA ALA A 275 4.97 -14.33 -9.36
C ALA A 275 6.03 -15.36 -9.83
N PRO A 276 6.69 -15.12 -10.99
CA PRO A 276 7.87 -15.86 -11.39
C PRO A 276 8.95 -15.95 -10.30
N ILE A 277 9.16 -14.88 -9.52
CA ILE A 277 10.01 -14.89 -8.33
C ILE A 277 9.12 -14.71 -7.10
N SER A 278 9.22 -15.64 -6.15
CA SER A 278 8.42 -15.60 -4.92
C SER A 278 8.78 -14.40 -4.03
N GLU A 279 7.96 -14.12 -3.00
CA GLU A 279 8.18 -13.06 -2.02
C GLU A 279 9.61 -13.05 -1.46
N CYS A 280 10.18 -14.23 -1.21
CA CYS A 280 11.49 -14.39 -0.61
C CYS A 280 12.62 -14.62 -1.63
N GLY A 281 12.35 -14.48 -2.93
CA GLY A 281 13.35 -14.54 -3.99
C GLY A 281 13.54 -15.93 -4.62
N ASP A 282 12.68 -16.91 -4.34
CA ASP A 282 12.80 -18.23 -4.99
C ASP A 282 12.42 -18.14 -6.47
N LEU A 283 13.11 -18.92 -7.29
CA LEU A 283 12.79 -19.09 -8.69
C LEU A 283 11.71 -20.18 -8.82
N THR A 284 10.54 -19.81 -9.34
CA THR A 284 9.41 -20.75 -9.49
C THR A 284 9.40 -21.41 -10.88
N ASP A 285 8.49 -22.36 -11.10
CA ASP A 285 8.27 -22.93 -12.43
C ASP A 285 7.90 -21.86 -13.48
N LYS A 286 7.25 -20.77 -13.06
CA LYS A 286 6.96 -19.63 -13.93
C LYS A 286 8.24 -18.91 -14.35
N TYR A 287 9.23 -18.74 -13.47
CA TYR A 287 10.54 -18.16 -13.83
C TYR A 287 11.22 -18.93 -14.95
N PHE A 288 11.31 -20.26 -14.81
CA PHE A 288 11.94 -21.11 -15.82
C PHE A 288 11.13 -21.11 -17.12
N ALA A 289 9.80 -21.12 -17.03
CA ALA A 289 8.95 -20.95 -18.20
C ALA A 289 9.17 -19.61 -18.91
N THR A 290 9.31 -18.50 -18.17
CA THR A 290 9.63 -17.20 -18.77
C THR A 290 10.95 -17.27 -19.54
N ALA A 291 12.01 -17.83 -18.92
CA ALA A 291 13.32 -17.94 -19.54
C ALA A 291 13.27 -18.75 -20.86
N ASP A 292 12.60 -19.91 -20.85
CA ASP A 292 12.43 -20.74 -22.04
C ASP A 292 11.66 -20.01 -23.15
N MET A 293 10.59 -19.30 -22.78
CA MET A 293 9.75 -18.60 -23.75
C MET A 293 10.47 -17.40 -24.37
N ILE A 294 11.16 -16.57 -23.57
CA ILE A 294 11.97 -15.48 -24.12
C ILE A 294 13.09 -16.05 -25.01
N GLY A 295 13.73 -17.15 -24.62
CA GLY A 295 14.73 -17.83 -25.46
C GLY A 295 14.19 -18.27 -26.82
N ASN A 296 12.94 -18.72 -26.89
CA ASN A 296 12.31 -19.20 -28.11
C ASN A 296 11.71 -18.09 -29.00
N TYR A 297 11.23 -16.99 -28.41
CA TYR A 297 10.53 -15.93 -29.13
C TYR A 297 11.35 -14.64 -29.31
N SER A 298 12.45 -14.47 -28.55
CA SER A 298 13.33 -13.31 -28.70
C SER A 298 13.95 -13.29 -30.09
N ARG A 299 13.89 -12.12 -30.73
CA ARG A 299 14.58 -11.86 -32.00
C ARG A 299 16.05 -11.52 -31.82
N GLN A 300 16.48 -11.28 -30.58
CA GLN A 300 17.86 -10.95 -30.23
C GLN A 300 18.52 -12.11 -29.51
N LYS A 301 19.81 -12.31 -29.76
CA LYS A 301 20.62 -13.25 -29.01
C LYS A 301 20.72 -12.75 -27.56
N LEU A 302 20.16 -13.52 -26.64
CA LEU A 302 20.23 -13.22 -25.21
C LEU A 302 21.60 -13.62 -24.68
N ASP A 303 22.20 -12.76 -23.87
CA ASP A 303 23.32 -13.15 -23.02
C ASP A 303 22.75 -13.74 -21.72
N LEU A 304 22.71 -15.07 -21.66
CA LEU A 304 22.25 -15.83 -20.49
C LEU A 304 23.43 -16.31 -19.64
N SER A 305 24.61 -15.70 -19.78
CA SER A 305 25.79 -16.08 -18.98
C SER A 305 25.66 -15.71 -17.50
N ILE A 306 24.77 -14.77 -17.18
CA ILE A 306 24.44 -14.39 -15.80
C ILE A 306 23.44 -15.39 -15.25
N GLY A 307 23.90 -16.26 -14.35
CA GLY A 307 23.03 -17.18 -13.60
C GLY A 307 22.26 -16.46 -12.48
N PRO A 308 21.10 -16.98 -12.06
CA PRO A 308 20.37 -16.42 -10.94
C PRO A 308 21.14 -16.62 -9.63
N ILE A 309 20.92 -15.72 -8.67
CA ILE A 309 21.41 -15.86 -7.30
C ILE A 309 20.26 -16.38 -6.45
N ASP A 310 20.42 -17.58 -5.90
CA ASP A 310 19.47 -18.17 -4.95
C ASP A 310 19.77 -17.66 -3.53
N PRO A 311 18.82 -17.02 -2.83
CA PRO A 311 19.05 -16.50 -1.49
C PRO A 311 19.31 -17.62 -0.47
N ASN A 312 20.41 -17.48 0.28
CA ASN A 312 20.70 -18.39 1.39
C ASN A 312 19.66 -18.25 2.52
N ARG A 313 19.02 -19.37 2.86
CA ARG A 313 18.05 -19.44 3.97
C ARG A 313 18.68 -19.99 5.23
N THR A 314 18.12 -19.61 6.36
CA THR A 314 18.51 -20.16 7.66
C THR A 314 17.26 -20.36 8.50
N SER A 315 17.06 -21.59 8.98
CA SER A 315 16.09 -21.86 10.03
C SER A 315 16.70 -21.48 11.37
N TYR A 316 16.00 -20.63 12.12
CA TYR A 316 16.33 -20.33 13.50
C TYR A 316 15.60 -21.31 14.43
N ARG A 317 16.18 -21.58 15.60
CA ARG A 317 15.52 -22.38 16.63
C ARG A 317 14.33 -21.59 17.19
N ASP A 318 13.36 -22.32 17.75
CA ASP A 318 12.24 -21.75 18.49
C ASP A 318 12.76 -20.76 19.54
N ILE A 319 12.17 -19.56 19.55
CA ILE A 319 12.50 -18.51 20.50
C ILE A 319 11.34 -18.39 21.48
N GLU A 320 11.64 -18.64 22.74
CA GLU A 320 10.68 -18.44 23.83
C GLU A 320 10.42 -16.94 24.02
N ILE A 321 9.15 -16.55 24.04
CA ILE A 321 8.71 -15.20 24.42
C ILE A 321 8.75 -15.11 25.93
N LYS A 322 9.56 -14.20 26.47
CA LYS A 322 9.81 -14.08 27.91
C LYS A 322 9.21 -12.85 28.54
N GLU A 323 9.07 -11.78 27.76
CA GLU A 323 8.69 -10.47 28.24
C GLU A 323 7.55 -9.91 27.42
N GLN A 324 6.68 -9.17 28.10
CA GLN A 324 5.58 -8.43 27.49
C GLN A 324 5.50 -7.01 28.07
N ILE A 325 4.77 -6.16 27.35
CA ILE A 325 4.15 -4.94 27.87
C ILE A 325 2.70 -4.99 27.41
N LEU A 326 1.74 -4.84 28.33
CA LEU A 326 0.33 -4.77 27.96
C LEU A 326 0.05 -3.49 27.18
N LEU A 327 -0.84 -3.55 26.20
CA LEU A 327 -1.24 -2.37 25.44
C LEU A 327 -1.81 -1.29 26.39
N SER A 328 -2.59 -1.68 27.40
CA SER A 328 -3.10 -0.76 28.41
C SER A 328 -2.00 -0.02 29.18
N GLU A 329 -0.87 -0.67 29.45
CA GLU A 329 0.29 -0.01 30.10
C GLU A 329 0.93 1.03 29.18
N ILE A 330 0.99 0.76 27.87
CA ILE A 330 1.45 1.74 26.88
C ILE A 330 0.51 2.95 26.87
N ILE A 331 -0.80 2.71 26.82
CA ILE A 331 -1.83 3.77 26.80
C ILE A 331 -1.80 4.58 28.11
N ASN A 332 -1.64 3.92 29.26
CA ASN A 332 -1.61 4.58 30.57
C ASN A 332 -0.36 5.44 30.78
N ASN A 333 0.75 5.09 30.13
CA ASN A 333 2.00 5.85 30.18
C ASN A 333 2.18 6.81 29.00
N PHE A 334 1.22 6.89 28.09
CA PHE A 334 1.33 7.75 26.90
C PHE A 334 1.27 9.23 27.29
N THR A 335 2.19 10.04 26.75
CA THR A 335 2.37 11.43 27.15
C THR A 335 1.76 12.45 26.19
N ASP A 336 1.71 12.13 24.89
CA ASP A 336 1.35 13.07 23.83
C ASP A 336 -0.17 13.09 23.59
N ILE A 337 -0.93 13.32 24.66
CA ILE A 337 -2.40 13.26 24.67
C ILE A 337 -3.00 14.50 24.02
N ILE A 338 -3.95 14.29 23.11
CA ILE A 338 -4.73 15.33 22.45
C ILE A 338 -6.11 15.39 23.10
N GLU A 339 -6.49 16.53 23.66
CA GLU A 339 -7.84 16.75 24.19
C GLU A 339 -8.77 17.27 23.08
N SER A 340 -9.95 16.67 22.92
CA SER A 340 -10.92 17.07 21.89
C SER A 340 -12.36 16.89 22.37
N GLU A 341 -13.25 17.82 22.01
CA GLU A 341 -14.68 17.70 22.33
C GLU A 341 -15.30 16.45 21.69
N ASN A 342 -14.90 16.12 20.46
CA ASN A 342 -15.39 14.97 19.69
C ASN A 342 -14.22 14.07 19.27
N VAL A 343 -14.54 12.83 18.91
CA VAL A 343 -13.58 11.99 18.17
C VAL A 343 -13.21 12.68 16.85
N MET A 344 -12.03 12.39 16.34
CA MET A 344 -11.59 12.86 15.03
C MET A 344 -10.75 11.79 14.34
N PRO A 345 -10.84 11.66 13.02
CA PRO A 345 -10.03 10.70 12.29
C PRO A 345 -8.54 11.03 12.38
N MET A 346 -7.72 10.01 12.21
CA MET A 346 -6.28 10.06 12.46
C MET A 346 -5.55 11.09 11.57
N GLU A 347 -6.04 11.32 10.36
CA GLU A 347 -5.49 12.32 9.42
C GLU A 347 -5.72 13.75 9.89
N LEU A 348 -6.74 14.00 10.72
CA LEU A 348 -7.07 15.34 11.22
C LEU A 348 -6.39 15.69 12.55
N LEU A 349 -5.72 14.72 13.19
CA LEU A 349 -5.00 14.97 14.44
C LEU A 349 -3.96 16.10 14.28
N PRO A 350 -3.80 17.00 15.26
CA PRO A 350 -2.85 18.11 15.22
C PRO A 350 -1.42 17.68 15.55
N ILE A 351 -0.96 16.56 14.97
CA ILE A 351 0.40 16.02 15.16
C ILE A 351 1.21 16.11 13.87
N ASN A 352 2.51 15.77 13.96
CA ASN A 352 3.41 15.70 12.80
C ASN A 352 3.36 17.01 11.98
N ASN A 353 3.54 18.16 12.63
CA ASN A 353 3.39 19.48 12.01
C ASN A 353 2.03 19.68 11.32
N ASN A 354 0.96 19.19 11.95
CA ASN A 354 -0.42 19.28 11.46
C ASN A 354 -0.65 18.52 10.14
N SER A 355 0.13 17.46 9.85
CA SER A 355 -0.16 16.53 8.76
C SER A 355 -1.04 15.36 9.19
N GLY A 356 -1.28 15.20 10.50
CA GLY A 356 -2.01 14.06 11.04
C GLY A 356 -1.15 12.80 11.20
N GLN A 357 -1.80 11.73 11.62
CA GLN A 357 -1.24 10.39 11.73
C GLN A 357 -1.44 9.62 10.41
N ASN A 358 -0.37 9.04 9.88
CA ASN A 358 -0.42 8.30 8.61
C ASN A 358 -0.89 6.85 8.81
N PHE A 359 -0.31 6.16 9.80
CA PHE A 359 -0.42 4.72 10.01
C PHE A 359 -0.55 4.36 11.50
N GLY A 360 -0.83 3.08 11.77
CA GLY A 360 -0.85 2.50 13.11
C GLY A 360 -2.22 2.56 13.77
N TYR A 361 -2.22 2.81 15.07
CA TYR A 361 -3.42 2.76 15.91
C TYR A 361 -3.71 4.14 16.51
N VAL A 362 -4.97 4.41 16.83
CA VAL A 362 -5.39 5.61 17.56
C VAL A 362 -6.31 5.21 18.69
N VAL A 363 -6.04 5.71 19.90
CA VAL A 363 -6.88 5.46 21.07
C VAL A 363 -7.78 6.66 21.33
N TYR A 364 -9.08 6.42 21.49
CA TYR A 364 -10.03 7.40 22.01
C TYR A 364 -10.41 6.99 23.43
N ARG A 365 -9.96 7.76 24.41
CA ARG A 365 -10.11 7.49 25.84
C ARG A 365 -11.12 8.44 26.47
N LYS A 366 -12.03 7.88 27.26
CA LYS A 366 -12.89 8.62 28.18
C LYS A 366 -12.69 8.13 29.61
N LYS A 367 -12.42 9.07 30.53
CA LYS A 367 -12.26 8.78 31.96
C LYS A 367 -13.45 9.27 32.78
N TYR A 368 -13.56 8.75 34.00
CA TYR A 368 -14.51 9.16 35.03
C TYR A 368 -15.97 9.01 34.60
N ILE A 369 -16.27 7.95 33.85
CA ILE A 369 -17.64 7.63 33.45
C ILE A 369 -18.25 6.64 34.42
N ASN A 370 -19.48 6.87 34.84
CA ASN A 370 -20.25 5.88 35.61
C ASN A 370 -21.00 5.01 34.62
N LEU A 371 -20.75 3.70 34.66
CA LEU A 371 -21.41 2.71 33.83
C LEU A 371 -22.40 1.94 34.70
N THR A 372 -23.67 1.89 34.29
CA THR A 372 -24.64 0.98 34.90
C THR A 372 -24.47 -0.43 34.36
N ALA A 373 -24.94 -1.43 35.10
CA ALA A 373 -25.04 -2.80 34.61
C ALA A 373 -25.78 -2.83 33.26
N ASN A 374 -25.19 -3.50 32.28
CA ASN A 374 -25.64 -3.58 30.89
C ASN A 374 -25.56 -2.28 30.09
N ALA A 375 -24.74 -1.31 30.50
CA ALA A 375 -24.47 -0.10 29.71
C ALA A 375 -24.02 -0.48 28.28
N VAL A 376 -24.61 0.19 27.28
CA VAL A 376 -24.40 -0.12 25.86
C VAL A 376 -23.56 0.97 25.21
N LEU A 377 -22.40 0.60 24.69
CA LEU A 377 -21.61 1.43 23.78
C LEU A 377 -22.20 1.31 22.36
N LYS A 378 -22.35 2.44 21.69
CA LYS A 378 -22.64 2.52 20.25
C LYS A 378 -21.60 3.39 19.55
N ILE A 379 -21.02 2.88 18.48
CA ILE A 379 -20.22 3.68 17.53
C ILE A 379 -21.14 3.97 16.34
N SER A 380 -21.51 5.25 16.15
CA SER A 380 -22.32 5.65 14.99
C SER A 380 -21.51 5.51 13.70
N GLY A 381 -22.19 5.28 12.58
CA GLY A 381 -21.49 5.11 11.30
C GLY A 381 -20.70 3.79 11.27
N TYR A 382 -19.45 3.84 10.83
CA TYR A 382 -18.61 2.64 10.69
C TYR A 382 -17.28 2.83 11.39
N VAL A 383 -16.75 1.74 11.96
CA VAL A 383 -15.37 1.70 12.45
C VAL A 383 -14.42 1.66 11.26
N ARG A 384 -13.32 2.42 11.33
CA ARG A 384 -12.32 2.51 10.27
C ARG A 384 -10.91 2.15 10.81
N ASP A 385 -10.57 0.88 10.95
CA ASP A 385 -11.27 -0.30 10.42
C ASP A 385 -11.63 -1.35 11.47
N HIS A 386 -10.80 -1.48 12.51
CA HIS A 386 -11.01 -2.44 13.59
C HIS A 386 -10.86 -1.75 14.95
N VAL A 387 -11.75 -2.02 15.90
CA VAL A 387 -11.74 -1.41 17.25
C VAL A 387 -11.69 -2.47 18.35
N LEU A 388 -10.78 -2.25 19.29
CA LEU A 388 -10.74 -2.92 20.58
C LEU A 388 -11.28 -1.97 21.64
N VAL A 389 -12.18 -2.47 22.49
CA VAL A 389 -12.83 -1.74 23.56
C VAL A 389 -12.32 -2.27 24.90
N LEU A 390 -11.66 -1.40 25.66
CA LEU A 390 -11.19 -1.73 27.00
C LEU A 390 -11.99 -0.94 28.03
N VAL A 391 -12.39 -1.61 29.11
CA VAL A 391 -12.98 -0.97 30.30
C VAL A 391 -12.07 -1.25 31.48
N ASN A 392 -11.49 -0.20 32.07
CA ASN A 392 -10.46 -0.30 33.12
C ASN A 392 -9.37 -1.30 32.74
N ASP A 393 -8.76 -1.11 31.57
CA ASP A 393 -7.68 -1.93 31.00
C ASP A 393 -8.07 -3.36 30.56
N LEU A 394 -9.32 -3.80 30.77
CA LEU A 394 -9.81 -5.14 30.38
C LEU A 394 -10.49 -5.10 29.02
N LEU A 395 -10.06 -5.96 28.08
CA LEU A 395 -10.69 -6.12 26.77
C LEU A 395 -12.12 -6.68 26.91
N ILE A 396 -13.08 -6.04 26.26
CA ILE A 396 -14.50 -6.40 26.32
C ILE A 396 -14.96 -7.14 25.07
N ASN A 397 -14.61 -6.66 23.87
CA ASN A 397 -15.05 -7.30 22.63
C ASN A 397 -14.13 -8.47 22.21
N PRO A 398 -14.69 -9.49 21.53
CA PRO A 398 -13.88 -10.55 20.92
C PRO A 398 -12.89 -10.01 19.89
N VAL A 399 -11.75 -10.69 19.75
CA VAL A 399 -10.79 -10.49 18.67
C VAL A 399 -11.14 -11.36 17.46
N LEU A 400 -10.65 -10.99 16.27
CA LEU A 400 -10.83 -11.76 15.04
C LEU A 400 -10.32 -13.19 15.21
N SER A 401 -11.20 -14.18 15.08
CA SER A 401 -10.87 -15.60 15.20
C SER A 401 -11.37 -16.43 14.01
N HIS A 402 -12.45 -15.98 13.37
CA HIS A 402 -13.05 -16.57 12.19
C HIS A 402 -13.49 -15.46 11.22
N PRO A 403 -13.48 -15.68 9.89
CA PRO A 403 -13.91 -14.66 8.92
C PRO A 403 -15.31 -14.07 9.17
N ASP A 404 -16.23 -14.86 9.75
CA ASP A 404 -17.58 -14.41 10.12
C ASP A 404 -17.60 -13.34 11.22
N ASP A 405 -16.54 -13.22 12.01
CA ASP A 405 -16.42 -12.19 13.04
C ASP A 405 -16.38 -10.78 12.43
N LEU A 406 -15.96 -10.64 11.17
CA LEU A 406 -16.01 -9.36 10.45
C LEU A 406 -17.42 -8.77 10.34
N ASN A 407 -18.46 -9.58 10.51
CA ASN A 407 -19.86 -9.13 10.50
C ASN A 407 -20.39 -8.80 11.90
N LYS A 408 -19.53 -8.77 12.93
CA LYS A 408 -19.87 -8.47 14.34
C LYS A 408 -19.32 -7.12 14.76
N PHE A 409 -19.65 -6.70 15.99
CA PHE A 409 -19.06 -5.50 16.61
C PHE A 409 -17.53 -5.58 16.59
N GLY A 410 -16.90 -4.44 16.36
CA GLY A 410 -15.44 -4.32 16.31
C GLY A 410 -14.90 -4.09 14.90
N PHE A 411 -15.66 -4.40 13.84
CA PHE A 411 -15.16 -4.40 12.47
C PHE A 411 -15.95 -3.47 11.53
N TRP A 412 -15.30 -3.08 10.44
CA TRP A 412 -15.76 -2.10 9.47
C TRP A 412 -17.05 -2.45 8.70
N ARG A 413 -17.54 -3.69 8.74
CA ARG A 413 -18.73 -4.09 7.97
C ARG A 413 -20.05 -3.69 8.62
N LEU A 414 -20.06 -3.50 9.94
CA LEU A 414 -21.29 -3.27 10.69
C LEU A 414 -21.49 -1.78 10.96
N LYS A 415 -22.54 -1.21 10.36
CA LYS A 415 -22.98 0.15 10.65
C LYS A 415 -23.62 0.24 12.04
N ASP A 416 -23.39 1.34 12.74
CA ASP A 416 -24.06 1.68 14.00
C ASP A 416 -23.90 0.57 15.05
N SER A 417 -22.72 -0.06 15.05
CA SER A 417 -22.45 -1.26 15.85
C SER A 417 -22.49 -0.96 17.36
N THR A 418 -23.00 -1.93 18.13
CA THR A 418 -23.14 -1.81 19.58
C THR A 418 -22.54 -2.99 20.35
N ILE A 419 -22.14 -2.74 21.59
CA ILE A 419 -21.68 -3.76 22.53
C ILE A 419 -22.06 -3.39 23.96
N VAL A 420 -22.33 -4.40 24.81
CA VAL A 420 -22.51 -4.22 26.25
C VAL A 420 -21.15 -4.12 26.92
N LEU A 421 -20.93 -3.07 27.72
CA LEU A 421 -19.63 -2.77 28.34
C LEU A 421 -19.35 -3.54 29.64
N THR A 422 -20.40 -3.85 30.41
CA THR A 422 -20.28 -4.44 31.76
C THR A 422 -21.57 -5.11 32.18
N ASP A 423 -21.49 -6.14 33.02
CA ASP A 423 -22.61 -6.82 33.66
C ASP A 423 -22.98 -6.23 35.05
N LYS A 424 -22.16 -5.29 35.55
CA LYS A 424 -22.31 -4.65 36.87
C LYS A 424 -22.10 -3.14 36.78
N ASP A 425 -22.56 -2.43 37.82
CA ASP A 425 -22.28 -1.01 37.98
C ASP A 425 -20.78 -0.79 38.23
N ILE A 426 -20.20 0.20 37.53
CA ILE A 426 -18.81 0.63 37.69
C ILE A 426 -18.78 2.15 37.82
N GLU A 427 -18.34 2.64 38.98
CA GLU A 427 -18.10 4.07 39.19
C GLU A 427 -16.73 4.48 38.68
N ASN A 428 -16.63 5.69 38.11
CA ASN A 428 -15.38 6.30 37.65
C ASN A 428 -14.56 5.41 36.68
N ALA A 429 -15.24 4.67 35.80
CA ALA A 429 -14.60 3.84 34.80
C ALA A 429 -13.76 4.66 33.79
N THR A 430 -12.79 3.98 33.19
CA THR A 430 -12.10 4.41 31.98
C THR A 430 -12.51 3.51 30.82
N VAL A 431 -12.93 4.10 29.71
CA VAL A 431 -13.26 3.40 28.46
C VAL A 431 -12.26 3.84 27.40
N ASP A 432 -11.58 2.87 26.79
CA ASP A 432 -10.66 3.07 25.67
C ASP A 432 -11.17 2.39 24.42
N LEU A 433 -11.21 3.13 23.32
CA LEU A 433 -11.46 2.62 21.98
C LEU A 433 -10.15 2.67 21.20
N VAL A 434 -9.47 1.53 21.09
CA VAL A 434 -8.22 1.41 20.31
C VAL A 434 -8.59 1.03 18.88
N VAL A 435 -8.44 1.97 17.94
CA VAL A 435 -8.79 1.75 16.54
C VAL A 435 -7.53 1.54 15.71
N GLU A 436 -7.51 0.45 14.96
CA GLU A 436 -6.49 0.08 13.98
C GLU A 436 -6.86 0.61 12.59
N ASN A 437 -5.92 1.29 11.93
CA ASN A 437 -5.97 1.48 10.49
C ASN A 437 -5.39 0.23 9.83
N ASN A 438 -6.24 -0.60 9.23
CA ASN A 438 -5.74 -1.76 8.47
C ASN A 438 -5.10 -1.30 7.17
N SER A 439 -5.81 -0.48 6.40
CA SER A 439 -5.40 -0.10 5.05
C SER A 439 -6.39 0.89 4.43
N ARG A 440 -5.92 1.91 3.71
CA ARG A 440 -6.78 2.74 2.86
C ARG A 440 -7.03 2.05 1.53
N ASN A 441 -8.27 2.17 1.04
CA ASN A 441 -8.62 1.71 -0.30
C ASN A 441 -7.70 2.37 -1.34
N ASN A 442 -7.21 1.54 -2.26
CA ASN A 442 -6.26 1.95 -3.28
C ASN A 442 -6.87 1.96 -4.67
N TYR A 443 -8.14 1.58 -4.86
CA TYR A 443 -8.76 1.46 -6.18
C TYR A 443 -10.24 1.84 -6.18
N GLY A 444 -10.73 2.42 -7.27
CA GLY A 444 -12.15 2.73 -7.44
C GLY A 444 -12.44 4.11 -8.03
N SER A 445 -13.66 4.58 -7.79
CA SER A 445 -14.20 5.86 -8.27
C SER A 445 -13.75 7.05 -7.41
N LEU A 446 -13.93 8.29 -7.89
CA LEU A 446 -13.49 9.52 -7.20
C LEU A 446 -13.96 9.61 -5.74
N ASP A 447 -15.21 9.24 -5.49
CA ASP A 447 -15.82 9.35 -4.15
C ASP A 447 -15.15 8.38 -3.16
N GLN A 448 -14.64 7.24 -3.64
CA GLN A 448 -13.97 6.24 -2.80
C GLN A 448 -12.57 6.67 -2.34
N PHE A 449 -12.08 7.85 -2.73
CA PHE A 449 -10.82 8.42 -2.21
C PHE A 449 -10.99 9.18 -0.87
N GLN A 450 -12.20 9.24 -0.29
CA GLN A 450 -12.42 9.78 1.07
C GLN A 450 -12.12 8.72 2.16
N GLN A 451 -10.83 8.42 2.33
CA GLN A 451 -10.33 7.28 3.10
C GLN A 451 -9.84 7.64 4.50
N TYR A 452 -10.59 8.45 5.25
CA TYR A 452 -10.28 8.72 6.66
C TYR A 452 -10.26 7.44 7.50
N LYS A 453 -9.40 7.38 8.51
CA LYS A 453 -9.24 6.25 9.42
C LYS A 453 -9.38 6.66 10.89
N GLY A 454 -9.68 5.72 11.78
CA GLY A 454 -10.09 6.00 13.16
C GLY A 454 -11.61 6.10 13.30
N LEU A 455 -12.10 7.04 14.12
CA LEU A 455 -13.53 7.30 14.29
C LEU A 455 -13.88 8.68 13.71
N THR A 456 -14.86 8.70 12.81
CA THR A 456 -15.34 9.91 12.13
C THR A 456 -16.65 10.44 12.70
N ASP A 457 -17.40 9.58 13.38
CA ASP A 457 -18.78 9.82 13.80
C ASP A 457 -18.92 9.72 15.32
N ASP A 458 -20.06 10.21 15.84
CA ASP A 458 -20.33 10.24 17.27
C ASP A 458 -20.37 8.85 17.91
N VAL A 459 -19.94 8.80 19.18
CA VAL A 459 -19.96 7.60 20.02
C VAL A 459 -20.86 7.85 21.22
N PHE A 460 -21.66 6.85 21.59
CA PHE A 460 -22.68 6.96 22.64
C PHE A 460 -22.51 5.87 23.68
N ILE A 461 -22.85 6.18 24.94
CA ILE A 461 -23.15 5.19 25.98
C ILE A 461 -24.58 5.42 26.46
N ASP A 462 -25.41 4.38 26.41
CA ASP A 462 -26.84 4.43 26.76
C ASP A 462 -27.62 5.54 26.03
N ASN A 463 -27.28 5.75 24.75
CA ASN A 463 -27.78 6.80 23.86
C ASN A 463 -27.38 8.23 24.22
N GLU A 464 -26.52 8.44 25.21
CA GLU A 464 -25.93 9.74 25.51
C GLU A 464 -24.59 9.90 24.78
N PRO A 465 -24.39 11.01 24.03
CA PRO A 465 -23.16 11.23 23.28
C PRO A 465 -21.98 11.47 24.23
N ILE A 466 -20.87 10.78 23.99
CA ILE A 466 -19.64 10.97 24.73
C ILE A 466 -18.85 12.13 24.11
N ARG A 467 -18.47 13.07 24.96
CA ARG A 467 -17.67 14.24 24.62
C ARG A 467 -16.40 14.32 25.47
N ASN A 468 -15.49 15.24 25.13
CA ASN A 468 -14.24 15.50 25.87
C ASN A 468 -13.37 14.23 25.96
N TRP A 469 -12.83 13.86 24.80
CA TRP A 469 -11.98 12.71 24.53
C TRP A 469 -10.50 13.03 24.72
N GLN A 470 -9.77 12.08 25.29
CA GLN A 470 -8.32 11.99 25.22
C GLN A 470 -7.96 11.12 24.01
N ILE A 471 -7.21 11.67 23.04
CA ILE A 471 -6.84 10.96 21.81
C ILE A 471 -5.32 10.72 21.80
N MET A 472 -4.91 9.48 21.56
CA MET A 472 -3.50 9.05 21.61
C MET A 472 -3.11 8.37 20.29
N PRO A 473 -2.28 8.99 19.46
CA PRO A 473 -1.79 8.40 18.21
C PRO A 473 -0.63 7.43 18.48
N LEU A 474 -0.88 6.13 18.35
CA LEU A 474 0.13 5.08 18.50
C LEU A 474 0.71 4.74 17.12
N GLU A 475 1.69 5.52 16.67
CA GLU A 475 2.28 5.39 15.32
C GLU A 475 3.24 4.19 15.18
N PHE A 476 3.69 3.61 16.30
CA PHE A 476 4.67 2.51 16.35
C PHE A 476 5.92 2.74 15.48
N LYS A 477 6.38 4.00 15.41
CA LYS A 477 7.64 4.35 14.74
C LYS A 477 8.80 3.59 15.36
N LYS A 478 9.79 3.19 14.56
CA LYS A 478 10.99 2.47 15.01
C LYS A 478 11.66 3.14 16.21
N SER A 479 11.79 4.47 16.17
CA SER A 479 12.38 5.27 17.25
C SER A 479 11.59 5.19 18.56
N TRP A 480 10.26 5.18 18.50
CA TRP A 480 9.39 5.02 19.67
C TRP A 480 9.43 3.58 20.21
N ASN A 481 9.36 2.59 19.33
CA ASN A 481 9.41 1.17 19.71
C ASN A 481 10.69 0.81 20.46
N LEU A 482 11.83 1.39 20.05
CA LEU A 482 13.13 1.20 20.71
C LEU A 482 13.20 1.85 22.11
N GLN A 483 12.32 2.78 22.42
CA GLN A 483 12.26 3.48 23.71
C GLN A 483 11.20 2.90 24.66
N LEU A 484 10.39 1.94 24.20
CA LEU A 484 9.40 1.28 25.06
C LEU A 484 10.09 0.62 26.26
N SER A 485 9.61 0.96 27.44
CA SER A 485 10.12 0.49 28.73
C SER A 485 8.98 -0.12 29.56
N GLY A 486 9.31 -0.75 30.69
CA GLY A 486 8.31 -1.46 31.49
C GLY A 486 8.10 -2.92 31.09
N TRP A 487 8.94 -3.47 30.21
CA TRP A 487 8.96 -4.90 29.90
C TRP A 487 9.04 -5.74 31.18
N HIS A 488 8.11 -6.67 31.34
CA HIS A 488 8.04 -7.55 32.50
C HIS A 488 7.75 -8.99 32.05
N PRO A 489 7.96 -10.01 32.90
CA PRO A 489 7.62 -11.40 32.57
C PRO A 489 6.16 -11.54 32.16
N ILE A 490 5.84 -12.51 31.31
CA ILE A 490 4.45 -12.83 30.94
C ILE A 490 3.66 -13.20 32.21
N ILE A 491 2.67 -12.37 32.58
CA ILE A 491 1.90 -12.49 33.83
C ILE A 491 0.43 -12.87 33.60
N THR A 492 -0.12 -12.60 32.43
CA THR A 492 -1.54 -12.81 32.11
C THR A 492 -1.72 -13.85 31.01
N LYS A 493 -2.68 -14.77 31.21
CA LYS A 493 -3.14 -15.75 30.20
C LYS A 493 -4.49 -15.37 29.57
N GLU A 494 -5.08 -14.25 29.98
CA GLU A 494 -6.31 -13.73 29.40
C GLU A 494 -6.02 -12.91 28.14
N ALA A 495 -7.01 -12.78 27.24
CA ALA A 495 -6.90 -12.12 25.94
C ALA A 495 -6.77 -10.59 26.06
N THR A 496 -5.70 -10.10 26.70
CA THR A 496 -5.36 -8.68 26.70
C THR A 496 -4.32 -8.41 25.60
N PRO A 497 -4.53 -7.42 24.72
CA PRO A 497 -3.54 -7.05 23.72
C PRO A 497 -2.21 -6.66 24.38
N ALA A 498 -1.10 -7.16 23.84
CA ALA A 498 0.23 -6.92 24.39
C ALA A 498 1.29 -6.91 23.29
N LEU A 499 2.37 -6.19 23.53
CA LEU A 499 3.60 -6.30 22.76
C LEU A 499 4.49 -7.34 23.43
N TYR A 500 5.17 -8.15 22.62
CA TYR A 500 6.06 -9.21 23.07
C TYR A 500 7.49 -8.95 22.60
N ARG A 501 8.47 -9.18 23.46
CA ARG A 501 9.89 -9.00 23.13
C ARG A 501 10.62 -10.33 23.11
N VAL A 502 11.40 -10.51 22.05
CA VAL A 502 12.31 -11.64 21.88
C VAL A 502 13.69 -11.13 21.47
N SER A 503 14.74 -11.83 21.88
CA SER A 503 16.12 -11.54 21.48
C SER A 503 16.68 -12.72 20.68
N LEU A 504 17.04 -12.46 19.42
CA LEU A 504 17.69 -13.45 18.56
C LEU A 504 19.20 -13.17 18.48
N HIS A 505 20.02 -14.10 18.97
CA HIS A 505 21.48 -14.01 18.87
C HIS A 505 21.97 -14.75 17.62
N ARG A 506 22.50 -14.00 16.65
CA ARG A 506 23.13 -14.57 15.45
C ARG A 506 24.65 -14.61 15.60
N LEU A 507 25.24 -15.81 15.61
CA LEU A 507 26.68 -15.97 15.42
C LEU A 507 27.02 -15.61 13.97
N ARG A 508 27.52 -14.39 13.74
CA ARG A 508 28.14 -14.05 12.45
C ARG A 508 29.39 -14.92 12.29
N HIS A 509 29.30 -15.98 11.48
CA HIS A 509 30.51 -16.60 10.96
C HIS A 509 31.17 -15.58 10.04
N PHE A 510 32.33 -15.06 10.45
CA PHE A 510 33.20 -14.28 9.57
C PHE A 510 33.68 -15.20 8.44
N VAL A 511 32.91 -15.28 7.36
CA VAL A 511 33.44 -15.78 6.10
C VAL A 511 34.28 -14.64 5.52
N LYS A 512 35.59 -14.70 5.76
CA LYS A 512 36.58 -13.98 4.95
C LYS A 512 36.39 -14.47 3.51
N PHE A 513 35.68 -13.71 2.68
CA PHE A 513 35.87 -13.81 1.25
C PHE A 513 37.27 -13.25 0.97
N LEU A 514 38.23 -14.16 0.78
CA LEU A 514 39.49 -13.83 0.12
C LEU A 514 39.14 -13.48 -1.32
N GLN A 515 39.18 -12.20 -1.65
CA GLN A 515 39.31 -11.73 -3.02
C GLN A 515 40.65 -12.25 -3.55
N ASN A 516 40.61 -13.09 -4.58
CA ASN A 516 41.73 -13.35 -5.48
C ASN A 516 41.27 -13.01 -6.90
#